data_AF-A0A1Y2SN46-F1
#
_entry.id   AF-A0A1Y2SN46-F1
#
_cell.length_a   1.000
_cell.length_b   1.000
_cell.length_c   1.000
_cell.angle_alpha   90.00
_cell.angle_beta   90.00
_cell.angle_gamma   90.00
#
_symmetry.space_group_name_H-M   'P 1'
#
loop_
_entity.id
_entity.type
_entity.pdbx_description
1 polymer ?
#
loop_
_entity_poly.entity_id
_entity_poly.type
_entity_poly.pdbx_seq_one_letter_code
_entity_poly.pdbx_strand_id
1 'polypeptide(L)'
;MMAYFYSAVRNSFYPTHMKQDYINVGSWPDDGIEVSETIFNEFAIDSTPEGKYRIAGSDGLPAWADIPPPTPEQLQQNAEHEKRQLLRTAAENIDICQDAVDLDIATDAEHSALTAWRKYRVLLNRVDCTTAPDIEWPELPK
;
A
#
# COMPACT_ATOMS: atom_id res chain seq x y z
N MET A 1 -30.73 -22.39 0.01
CA MET A 1 -29.33 -22.32 0.46
C MET A 1 -28.50 -21.92 -0.75
N MET A 2 -27.71 -20.86 -0.66
CA MET A 2 -26.86 -20.42 -1.76
C MET A 2 -25.57 -21.25 -1.74
N ALA A 3 -25.30 -21.98 -2.81
CA ALA A 3 -24.08 -22.76 -2.96
C ALA A 3 -23.04 -21.93 -3.71
N TYR A 4 -21.78 -22.03 -3.28
CA TYR A 4 -20.64 -21.38 -3.92
C TYR A 4 -19.63 -22.44 -4.36
N PHE A 5 -18.87 -22.14 -5.39
CA PHE A 5 -17.71 -22.92 -5.81
C PHE A 5 -16.45 -22.09 -5.61
N TYR A 6 -15.43 -22.66 -4.96
CA TYR A 6 -14.13 -22.04 -4.82
C TYR A 6 -13.15 -22.67 -5.83
N SER A 7 -12.46 -21.83 -6.59
CA SER A 7 -11.37 -22.24 -7.49
C SER A 7 -10.04 -21.92 -6.80
N ALA A 8 -9.27 -22.96 -6.51
CA ALA A 8 -7.93 -22.85 -5.93
C ALA A 8 -6.96 -22.17 -6.91
N VAL A 9 -7.06 -22.51 -8.21
CA VAL A 9 -6.21 -21.94 -9.27
C VAL A 9 -6.40 -20.44 -9.40
N ARG A 10 -7.64 -19.95 -9.23
CA ARG A 10 -7.97 -18.53 -9.35
C ARG A 10 -8.12 -17.83 -8.00
N ASN A 11 -7.95 -18.57 -6.90
CA ASN A 11 -8.23 -18.12 -5.53
C ASN A 11 -9.53 -17.29 -5.44
N SER A 12 -10.62 -17.80 -6.02
CA SER A 12 -11.84 -17.02 -6.29
C SER A 12 -13.10 -17.84 -6.06
N PHE A 13 -14.16 -17.18 -5.60
CA PHE A 13 -15.47 -17.79 -5.39
C PHE A 13 -16.43 -17.50 -6.55
N TYR A 14 -17.28 -18.48 -6.86
CA TYR A 14 -18.24 -18.46 -7.94
C TYR A 14 -19.63 -18.82 -7.40
N PRO A 15 -20.60 -17.89 -7.39
CA PRO A 15 -21.95 -18.20 -6.96
C PRO A 15 -22.66 -19.12 -7.96
N THR A 16 -23.32 -20.16 -7.45
CA THR A 16 -24.00 -21.16 -8.30
C THR A 16 -25.10 -20.56 -9.19
N HIS A 17 -25.79 -19.52 -8.71
CA HIS A 17 -26.87 -18.89 -9.48
C HIS A 17 -26.37 -18.15 -10.74
N MET A 18 -25.07 -17.85 -10.84
CA MET A 18 -24.43 -17.23 -12.02
C MET A 18 -23.67 -18.26 -12.87
N LYS A 19 -23.78 -19.56 -12.57
CA LYS A 19 -23.00 -20.61 -13.26
C LYS A 19 -23.15 -20.56 -14.77
N GLN A 20 -24.37 -20.41 -15.27
CA GLN A 20 -24.61 -20.38 -16.72
C GLN A 20 -23.97 -19.14 -17.37
N ASP A 21 -23.97 -17.99 -16.71
CA ASP A 21 -23.33 -16.77 -17.23
C ASP A 21 -21.82 -16.97 -17.34
N TYR A 22 -21.18 -17.53 -16.32
CA TYR A 22 -19.76 -17.87 -16.36
C TYR A 22 -19.43 -18.90 -17.45
N ILE A 23 -20.28 -19.92 -17.65
CA ILE A 23 -20.12 -20.90 -18.74
C ILE A 23 -20.23 -20.20 -20.10
N ASN A 24 -21.21 -19.32 -20.29
CA ASN A 24 -21.45 -18.61 -21.54
C ASN A 24 -20.25 -17.77 -21.98
N VAL A 25 -19.48 -17.24 -21.03
CA VAL A 25 -18.24 -16.48 -21.30
C VAL A 25 -16.95 -17.28 -21.08
N GLY A 26 -17.04 -18.60 -20.87
CA GLY A 26 -15.88 -19.48 -20.70
C GLY A 26 -15.04 -19.22 -19.43
N SER A 27 -15.62 -18.61 -18.40
CA SER A 27 -14.94 -18.26 -17.15
C SER A 27 -15.30 -19.16 -15.96
N TRP A 28 -16.20 -20.13 -16.15
CA TRP A 28 -16.47 -21.14 -15.12
C TRP A 28 -15.19 -21.94 -14.81
N PRO A 29 -14.86 -22.21 -13.53
CA PRO A 29 -13.66 -22.97 -13.18
C PRO A 29 -13.88 -24.48 -13.35
N ASP A 30 -12.90 -25.17 -13.94
CA ASP A 30 -12.87 -26.63 -13.99
C ASP A 30 -12.45 -27.24 -12.63
N ASP A 31 -11.72 -26.48 -11.82
CA ASP A 31 -11.22 -26.86 -10.49
C ASP A 31 -12.15 -26.45 -9.34
N GLY A 32 -13.36 -25.97 -9.66
CA GLY A 32 -14.30 -25.48 -8.65
C GLY A 32 -14.73 -26.55 -7.65
N ILE A 33 -14.44 -26.34 -6.37
CA ILE A 33 -14.92 -27.16 -5.26
C ILE A 33 -16.12 -26.48 -4.62
N GLU A 34 -17.23 -27.22 -4.45
CA GLU A 34 -18.41 -26.69 -3.75
C GLU A 34 -18.08 -26.39 -2.28
N VAL A 35 -18.44 -25.21 -1.81
CA VAL A 35 -18.21 -24.73 -0.45
C VAL A 35 -19.50 -24.14 0.14
N SER A 36 -19.60 -24.16 1.46
CA SER A 36 -20.74 -23.60 2.17
C SER A 36 -20.76 -22.08 2.13
N GLU A 37 -21.94 -21.50 2.39
CA GLU A 37 -22.09 -20.05 2.58
C GLU A 37 -21.25 -19.53 3.76
N THR A 38 -21.01 -20.36 4.79
CA THR A 38 -20.11 -20.00 5.90
C THR A 38 -18.67 -19.80 5.44
N ILE A 39 -18.15 -20.73 4.62
CA ILE A 39 -16.79 -20.60 4.05
C ILE A 39 -16.73 -19.37 3.12
N PHE A 40 -17.75 -19.17 2.29
CA PHE A 40 -17.80 -17.97 1.46
C PHE A 40 -17.80 -16.68 2.29
N ASN A 41 -18.62 -16.60 3.33
CA ASN A 41 -18.69 -15.42 4.18
C ASN A 41 -17.36 -15.15 4.89
N GLU A 42 -16.79 -16.16 5.55
CA GLU A 42 -15.53 -16.02 6.28
C GLU A 42 -14.39 -15.49 5.39
N PHE A 43 -14.31 -15.97 4.15
CA PHE A 43 -13.16 -15.72 3.28
C PHE A 43 -13.40 -14.67 2.19
N ALA A 44 -14.63 -14.22 1.96
CA ALA A 44 -14.95 -13.27 0.89
C ALA A 44 -15.80 -12.06 1.31
N ILE A 45 -16.54 -12.14 2.42
CA ILE A 45 -17.45 -11.08 2.88
C ILE A 45 -16.96 -10.46 4.19
N ASP A 46 -16.58 -11.31 5.13
CA ASP A 46 -16.09 -10.89 6.43
C ASP A 46 -14.75 -10.16 6.29
N SER A 47 -14.45 -9.29 7.26
CA SER A 47 -13.20 -8.54 7.28
C SER A 47 -12.01 -9.49 7.27
N THR A 48 -11.08 -9.26 6.33
CA THR A 48 -9.80 -9.97 6.29
C THR A 48 -9.07 -9.79 7.63
N PRO A 49 -8.63 -10.88 8.30
CA PRO A 49 -7.87 -10.77 9.53
C PRO A 49 -6.62 -9.92 9.35
N GLU A 50 -6.27 -9.14 10.37
CA GLU A 50 -5.09 -8.27 10.33
C GLU A 50 -3.82 -9.08 10.03
N GLY A 51 -3.00 -8.56 9.12
CA GLY A 51 -1.75 -9.22 8.72
C GLY A 51 -1.93 -10.49 7.89
N LYS A 52 -3.15 -10.80 7.42
CA LYS A 52 -3.41 -12.00 6.62
C LYS A 52 -3.93 -11.70 5.22
N TYR A 53 -3.76 -12.66 4.32
CA TYR A 53 -4.36 -12.66 3.00
C TYR A 53 -4.88 -14.07 2.66
N ARG A 54 -5.93 -14.13 1.84
CA ARG A 54 -6.52 -15.40 1.41
C ARG A 54 -5.61 -16.07 0.40
N ILE A 55 -5.32 -17.35 0.62
CA ILE A 55 -4.63 -18.24 -0.32
C ILE A 55 -5.52 -19.45 -0.62
N ALA A 56 -5.15 -20.19 -1.67
CA ALA A 56 -5.59 -21.56 -1.81
C ALA A 56 -4.75 -22.46 -0.89
N GLY A 57 -5.40 -23.09 0.07
CA GLY A 57 -4.82 -24.11 0.94
C GLY A 57 -4.39 -25.35 0.15
N SER A 58 -3.58 -26.20 0.79
CA SER A 58 -3.12 -27.46 0.19
C SER A 58 -4.23 -28.48 -0.05
N ASP A 59 -5.39 -28.29 0.59
CA ASP A 59 -6.63 -29.04 0.40
C ASP A 59 -7.51 -28.49 -0.74
N GLY A 60 -7.08 -27.41 -1.40
CA GLY A 60 -7.83 -26.76 -2.47
C GLY A 60 -8.94 -25.84 -1.96
N LEU A 61 -9.05 -25.62 -0.66
CA LEU A 61 -10.02 -24.71 -0.03
C LEU A 61 -9.36 -23.36 0.31
N PRO A 62 -10.13 -22.29 0.52
CA PRO A 62 -9.55 -21.02 0.96
C PRO A 62 -8.94 -21.16 2.36
N ALA A 63 -7.78 -20.53 2.56
CA ALA A 63 -7.12 -20.45 3.86
C ALA A 63 -6.52 -19.06 4.06
N TRP A 64 -6.32 -18.67 5.32
CA TRP A 64 -5.63 -17.43 5.67
C TRP A 64 -4.14 -17.71 5.84
N ALA A 65 -3.31 -17.03 5.06
CA ALA A 65 -1.85 -17.00 5.23
C ALA A 65 -1.40 -15.65 5.77
N ASP A 66 -0.27 -15.63 6.46
CA ASP A 66 0.35 -14.38 6.91
C ASP A 66 0.90 -13.61 5.72
N ILE A 67 0.64 -12.30 5.66
CA ILE A 67 1.24 -11.41 4.65
C ILE A 67 2.75 -11.50 4.82
N PRO A 68 3.51 -11.89 3.77
CA PRO A 68 4.96 -11.96 3.89
C PRO A 68 5.51 -10.55 4.18
N PRO A 69 6.60 -10.45 4.96
CA PRO A 69 7.26 -9.17 5.15
C PRO A 69 7.69 -8.60 3.78
N PRO A 70 7.70 -7.26 3.62
CA PRO A 70 8.17 -6.65 2.38
C PRO A 70 9.60 -7.10 2.03
N THR A 71 9.87 -7.27 0.75
CA THR A 71 11.23 -7.56 0.27
C THR A 71 12.14 -6.35 0.47
N PRO A 72 13.48 -6.52 0.51
CA PRO A 72 14.41 -5.39 0.54
C PRO A 72 14.17 -4.37 -0.58
N GLU A 73 13.83 -4.84 -1.78
CA GLU A 73 13.48 -3.98 -2.92
C GLU A 73 12.19 -3.19 -2.66
N GLN A 74 11.14 -3.83 -2.11
CA GLN A 74 9.91 -3.15 -1.74
C GLN A 74 10.14 -2.11 -0.63
N LEU A 75 10.99 -2.43 0.37
CA LEU A 75 11.37 -1.49 1.42
C LEU A 75 12.10 -0.28 0.85
N GLN A 76 13.07 -0.49 -0.05
CA GLN A 76 13.77 0.58 -0.74
C GLN A 76 12.80 1.44 -1.56
N GLN A 77 11.91 0.84 -2.35
CA GLN A 77 10.92 1.58 -3.16
C GLN A 77 9.97 2.42 -2.30
N ASN A 78 9.53 1.87 -1.17
CA ASN A 78 8.72 2.59 -0.19
C ASN A 78 9.48 3.78 0.40
N ALA A 79 10.73 3.59 0.79
CA ALA A 79 11.59 4.67 1.28
C ALA A 79 11.82 5.76 0.22
N GLU A 80 12.06 5.39 -1.04
CA GLU A 80 12.20 6.36 -2.13
C GLU A 80 10.90 7.13 -2.37
N HIS A 81 9.74 6.48 -2.22
CA HIS A 81 8.45 7.15 -2.27
C HIS A 81 8.30 8.18 -1.14
N GLU A 82 8.59 7.79 0.10
CA GLU A 82 8.57 8.68 1.26
C GLU A 82 9.50 9.88 1.08
N LYS A 83 10.75 9.64 0.65
CA LYS A 83 11.72 10.71 0.31
C LYS A 83 11.14 11.71 -0.69
N ARG A 84 10.46 11.24 -1.74
CA ARG A 84 9.82 12.13 -2.73
C ARG A 84 8.69 12.96 -2.12
N GLN A 85 7.86 12.39 -1.25
CA GLN A 85 6.80 13.15 -0.57
C GLN A 85 7.40 14.23 0.34
N LEU A 86 8.39 13.87 1.15
CA LEU A 86 9.08 14.80 2.04
C LEU A 86 9.80 15.93 1.27
N LEU A 87 10.42 15.62 0.12
CA LEU A 87 11.02 16.63 -0.76
C LEU A 87 9.98 17.60 -1.33
N ARG A 88 8.77 17.10 -1.65
CA ARG A 88 7.66 17.94 -2.11
C ARG A 88 7.18 18.88 -1.02
N THR A 89 6.95 18.36 0.19
CA THR A 89 6.58 19.19 1.35
C THR A 89 7.63 20.25 1.65
N ALA A 90 8.93 19.89 1.59
CA ALA A 90 10.00 20.85 1.77
C ALA A 90 10.02 21.93 0.67
N ALA A 91 9.74 21.57 -0.58
CA ALA A 91 9.64 22.54 -1.67
C ALA A 91 8.49 23.52 -1.44
N GLU A 92 7.29 23.04 -1.09
CA GLU A 92 6.11 23.88 -0.83
C GLU A 92 6.37 24.89 0.30
N ASN A 93 6.99 24.46 1.40
CA ASN A 93 7.34 25.38 2.51
C ASN A 93 8.42 26.40 2.12
N ILE A 94 9.41 25.98 1.33
CA ILE A 94 10.46 26.88 0.82
C ILE A 94 9.85 27.93 -0.09
N ASP A 95 8.96 27.55 -0.99
CA ASP A 95 8.37 28.44 -1.98
C ASP A 95 7.54 29.53 -1.27
N ILE A 96 6.69 29.17 -0.30
CA ILE A 96 5.92 30.14 0.50
C ILE A 96 6.83 31.13 1.24
N CYS A 97 7.86 30.63 1.94
CA CYS A 97 8.77 31.51 2.66
C CYS A 97 9.59 32.39 1.70
N GLN A 98 9.97 31.85 0.54
CA GLN A 98 10.72 32.60 -0.47
C GLN A 98 9.86 33.70 -1.10
N ASP A 99 8.59 33.44 -1.38
CA ASP A 99 7.65 34.46 -1.85
C ASP A 99 7.55 35.63 -0.87
N ALA A 100 7.46 35.35 0.45
CA ALA A 100 7.44 36.40 1.47
C ALA A 100 8.74 37.23 1.49
N VAL A 101 9.90 36.58 1.28
CA VAL A 101 11.19 37.26 1.16
C VAL A 101 11.27 38.11 -0.09
N ASP A 102 10.83 37.59 -1.24
CA ASP A 102 10.87 38.28 -2.53
C ASP A 102 9.92 39.49 -2.56
N LEU A 103 8.82 39.42 -1.80
CA LEU A 103 7.87 40.52 -1.59
C LEU A 103 8.27 41.50 -0.49
N ASP A 104 9.41 41.27 0.19
CA ASP A 104 9.90 42.08 1.32
C ASP A 104 8.91 42.19 2.49
N ILE A 105 8.13 41.13 2.73
CA ILE A 105 7.14 41.02 3.82
C ILE A 105 7.44 39.87 4.79
N ALA A 106 8.56 39.16 4.61
CA ALA A 106 8.95 38.04 5.45
C ALA A 106 9.18 38.45 6.91
N THR A 107 8.68 37.61 7.81
CA THR A 107 8.95 37.68 9.23
C THR A 107 10.28 36.99 9.57
N ASP A 108 10.86 37.30 10.73
CA ASP A 108 12.06 36.62 11.24
C ASP A 108 11.86 35.09 11.36
N ALA A 109 10.62 34.67 11.65
CA ALA A 109 10.23 33.27 11.70
C ALA A 109 10.31 32.61 10.31
N GLU A 110 9.79 33.27 9.26
CA GLU A 110 9.86 32.77 7.88
C GLU A 110 11.30 32.74 7.35
N HIS A 111 12.14 33.71 7.71
CA HIS A 111 13.58 33.65 7.38
C HIS A 111 14.28 32.44 8.02
N SER A 112 13.96 32.17 9.28
CA SER A 112 14.49 31.02 10.02
C SER A 112 13.98 29.70 9.42
N ALA A 113 12.69 29.62 9.13
CA ALA A 113 12.04 28.46 8.51
C ALA A 113 12.62 28.19 7.11
N LEU A 114 12.79 29.21 6.26
CA LEU A 114 13.38 29.09 4.93
C LEU A 114 14.78 28.45 4.99
N THR A 115 15.59 28.88 5.95
CA THR A 115 16.93 28.32 6.16
C THR A 115 16.87 26.86 6.61
N ALA A 116 15.99 26.56 7.57
CA ALA A 116 15.80 25.21 8.10
C ALA A 116 15.29 24.24 7.02
N TRP A 117 14.26 24.62 6.26
CA TRP A 117 13.70 23.80 5.19
C TRP A 117 14.67 23.57 4.03
N ARG A 118 15.47 24.58 3.65
CA ARG A 118 16.53 24.39 2.64
C ARG A 118 17.59 23.40 3.09
N LYS A 119 18.05 23.51 4.34
CA LYS A 119 18.99 22.55 4.93
C LYS A 119 18.40 21.15 4.94
N TYR A 120 17.15 21.01 5.42
CA TYR A 120 16.42 19.75 5.44
C TYR A 120 16.31 19.13 4.04
N ARG A 121 15.86 19.89 3.03
CA ARG A 121 15.72 19.41 1.65
C ARG A 121 17.04 18.86 1.10
N VAL A 122 18.17 19.52 1.38
CA VAL A 122 19.50 19.06 0.95
C VAL A 122 19.92 17.78 1.67
N LEU A 123 19.73 17.70 2.98
CA LEU A 123 20.03 16.49 3.76
C LEU A 123 19.17 15.32 3.30
N LEU A 124 17.87 15.56 3.14
CA LEU A 124 16.91 14.58 2.67
C LEU A 124 17.27 14.05 1.28
N ASN A 125 17.68 14.91 0.36
CA ASN A 125 18.12 14.48 -0.97
C ASN A 125 19.33 13.54 -0.93
N ARG A 126 20.16 13.59 0.11
CA ARG A 126 21.35 12.74 0.30
C ARG A 126 21.05 11.40 0.99
N VAL A 127 19.84 11.21 1.53
CA VAL A 127 19.45 9.95 2.17
C VAL A 127 19.57 8.80 1.17
N ASP A 128 20.25 7.73 1.60
CA ASP A 128 20.38 6.48 0.86
C ASP A 128 19.20 5.56 1.22
N CYS A 129 18.30 5.33 0.27
CA CYS A 129 17.13 4.50 0.49
C CYS A 129 17.43 3.00 0.44
N THR A 130 18.65 2.61 0.02
CA THR A 130 19.04 1.18 -0.04
C THR A 130 19.25 0.57 1.35
N THR A 131 19.36 1.41 2.40
CA THR A 131 19.52 0.95 3.79
C THR A 131 18.19 0.67 4.48
N ALA A 132 17.06 0.68 3.77
CA ALA A 132 15.75 0.38 4.33
C ALA A 132 15.72 -1.01 4.99
N PRO A 133 15.07 -1.16 6.16
CA PRO A 133 14.26 -0.16 6.85
C PRO A 133 15.04 0.77 7.79
N ASP A 134 16.35 0.54 7.97
CA ASP A 134 17.22 1.24 8.93
C ASP A 134 17.76 2.56 8.35
N ILE A 135 16.84 3.44 7.91
CA ILE A 135 17.18 4.75 7.34
C ILE A 135 17.21 5.82 8.43
N GLU A 136 18.31 6.56 8.49
CA GLU A 136 18.43 7.77 9.30
C GLU A 136 17.83 8.98 8.55
N TRP A 137 16.55 9.24 8.77
CA TRP A 137 15.88 10.41 8.19
C TRP A 137 16.31 11.70 8.91
N PRO A 138 16.55 12.81 8.18
CA PRO A 138 16.78 14.10 8.81
C PRO A 138 15.55 14.54 9.60
N GLU A 139 15.78 15.26 10.70
CA GLU A 139 14.69 15.81 11.51
C GLU A 139 13.88 16.85 10.74
N LEU A 140 12.56 16.76 10.87
CA LEU A 140 11.63 17.68 10.21
C LEU A 140 11.72 19.08 10.85
N PRO A 141 11.83 20.16 10.05
CA PRO A 141 11.83 21.52 10.58
C PRO A 141 10.53 21.87 11.32
N LYS A 142 10.62 22.78 12.30
CA LYS A 142 9.49 23.34 13.03
C LYS A 142 9.03 24.65 12.43
#